data_AF-A0A031LKD3-F1
#
_entry.id   AF-A0A031LKD3-F1
#
_cell.length_a   1.000
_cell.length_b   1.000
_cell.length_c   1.000
_cell.angle_alpha   90.00
_cell.angle_beta   90.00
_cell.angle_gamma   90.00
#
_symmetry.space_group_name_H-M   'P 1'
#
loop_
_entity.id
_entity.type
_entity.pdbx_description
1 polymer ?
#
loop_
_entity_poly.entity_id
_entity_poly.type
_entity_poly.pdbx_seq_one_letter_code
_entity_poly.pdbx_strand_id
1 'polypeptide(L)'
;MIIPHNIIYSMTEFDDIINVQLLRKKYSEYEQSLSAEHPRRVGTIVKEFIEFIRYIKSYTRSDRLLNLLKEQEKVARRILILGRVKYFLFFLYNTLVNTLIMKLLNLIRILISII
;
A
#
# COMPACT_ATOMS: atom_id res chain seq x y z
N MET A 1 21.45 -31.76 -35.18
CA MET A 1 20.89 -30.41 -35.37
C MET A 1 21.53 -29.49 -34.33
N ILE A 2 22.58 -28.78 -34.71
CA ILE A 2 23.35 -27.90 -33.81
C ILE A 2 22.65 -26.55 -33.86
N ILE A 3 21.92 -26.20 -32.80
CA ILE A 3 21.37 -24.84 -32.65
C ILE A 3 22.57 -23.94 -32.34
N PRO A 4 22.90 -22.94 -33.18
CA PRO A 4 24.08 -22.12 -32.98
C PRO A 4 23.95 -21.32 -31.67
N HIS A 5 24.98 -21.43 -30.84
CA HIS A 5 25.09 -20.83 -29.50
C HIS A 5 24.81 -19.32 -29.49
N ASN A 6 25.02 -18.63 -30.62
CA ASN A 6 24.77 -17.18 -30.78
C ASN A 6 23.29 -16.76 -30.69
N ILE A 7 22.32 -17.65 -30.94
CA ILE A 7 20.89 -17.28 -30.89
C ILE A 7 20.39 -17.25 -29.43
N ILE A 8 21.00 -18.05 -28.55
CA ILE A 8 20.59 -18.17 -27.14
C ILE A 8 21.01 -16.93 -26.34
N TYR A 9 22.17 -16.35 -26.64
CA TYR A 9 22.64 -15.12 -25.99
C TYR A 9 21.81 -13.88 -26.38
N SER A 10 21.32 -13.77 -27.62
CA SER A 10 20.51 -12.61 -28.02
C SER A 10 19.08 -12.66 -27.46
N MET A 11 18.50 -13.84 -27.26
CA MET A 11 17.18 -13.97 -26.66
C MET A 11 17.18 -13.65 -25.15
N THR A 12 18.24 -14.06 -24.44
CA THR A 12 18.37 -13.79 -23.00
C THR A 12 18.60 -12.31 -22.69
N GLU A 13 19.45 -11.61 -23.46
CA GLU A 13 19.60 -10.15 -23.32
C GLU A 13 18.32 -9.39 -23.69
N PHE A 14 17.59 -9.83 -24.72
CA PHE A 14 16.33 -9.19 -25.12
C PHE A 14 15.23 -9.38 -24.07
N ASP A 15 15.10 -10.58 -23.51
CA ASP A 15 14.19 -10.87 -22.39
C ASP A 15 14.56 -10.05 -21.15
N ASP A 16 15.85 -9.95 -20.82
CA ASP A 16 16.32 -9.14 -19.69
C ASP A 16 16.05 -7.64 -19.91
N ILE A 17 16.26 -7.12 -21.12
CA ILE A 17 15.95 -5.72 -21.49
C ILE A 17 14.44 -5.45 -21.42
N ILE A 18 13.61 -6.35 -21.94
CA ILE A 18 12.14 -6.26 -21.86
C ILE A 18 11.69 -6.29 -20.39
N ASN A 19 12.29 -7.15 -19.57
CA ASN A 19 11.97 -7.31 -18.15
C ASN A 19 12.33 -6.05 -17.33
N VAL A 20 13.49 -5.43 -17.60
CA VAL A 20 13.91 -4.19 -16.95
C VAL A 20 13.00 -3.01 -17.34
N GLN A 21 12.63 -2.89 -18.61
CA GLN A 21 11.69 -1.85 -19.05
C GLN A 21 10.31 -2.02 -18.42
N LEU A 22 9.80 -3.25 -18.36
CA LEU A 22 8.53 -3.57 -17.73
C LEU A 22 8.56 -3.24 -16.22
N LEU A 23 9.66 -3.58 -15.54
CA LEU A 23 9.87 -3.25 -14.13
C LEU A 23 9.84 -1.73 -13.90
N ARG A 24 10.60 -0.97 -14.70
CA ARG A 24 10.63 0.51 -14.63
C ARG A 24 9.24 1.10 -14.85
N LYS A 25 8.52 0.62 -15.86
CA LYS A 25 7.15 1.06 -16.13
C LYS A 25 6.25 0.82 -14.93
N LYS A 26 6.31 -0.37 -14.33
CA LYS A 26 5.51 -0.72 -13.16
C LYS A 26 5.82 0.16 -11.94
N TYR A 27 7.09 0.48 -11.70
CA TYR A 27 7.47 1.45 -10.67
C TYR A 27 6.90 2.85 -10.94
N SER A 28 6.96 3.33 -12.18
CA SER A 28 6.39 4.64 -12.55
C SER A 28 4.86 4.68 -12.41
N GLU A 29 4.17 3.58 -12.72
CA GLU A 29 2.73 3.45 -12.47
C GLU A 29 2.39 3.61 -10.98
N TYR A 30 3.18 3.00 -10.09
CA TYR A 30 2.99 3.15 -8.64
C TYR A 30 3.32 4.57 -8.18
N GLU A 31 4.39 5.19 -8.69
CA GLU A 31 4.76 6.57 -8.39
C GLU A 31 3.63 7.54 -8.75
N GLN A 32 3.08 7.45 -9.96
CA GLN A 32 1.95 8.28 -10.40
C GLN A 32 0.71 8.03 -9.53
N SER A 33 0.40 6.76 -9.26
CA SER A 33 -0.79 6.37 -8.49
C SER A 33 -0.73 6.82 -7.03
N LEU A 34 0.47 6.82 -6.43
CA LEU A 34 0.70 7.29 -5.06
C LEU A 34 0.78 8.82 -4.97
N SER A 35 1.24 9.49 -6.03
CA SER A 35 1.33 10.95 -6.11
C SER A 35 -0.03 11.61 -6.39
N ALA A 36 -0.94 10.90 -7.06
CA ALA A 36 -2.31 11.36 -7.21
C ALA A 36 -3.01 11.43 -5.84
N GLU A 37 -3.51 12.60 -5.47
CA GLU A 37 -4.11 12.93 -4.15
C GLU A 37 -5.46 12.23 -3.89
N HIS A 38 -5.53 10.91 -4.04
CA HIS A 38 -6.74 10.12 -3.82
C HIS A 38 -6.59 9.19 -2.60
N PRO A 39 -6.73 9.73 -1.37
CA PRO A 39 -6.55 8.98 -0.13
C PRO A 39 -7.43 7.73 -0.01
N ARG A 40 -8.59 7.70 -0.70
CA ARG A 40 -9.51 6.55 -0.70
C ARG A 40 -8.94 5.30 -1.39
N ARG A 41 -7.98 5.45 -2.31
CA ARG A 41 -7.40 4.32 -3.09
C ARG A 41 -5.97 3.95 -2.68
N VAL A 42 -5.31 4.80 -1.90
CA VAL A 42 -3.93 4.57 -1.42
C VAL A 42 -3.78 3.20 -0.75
N GLY A 43 -4.74 2.78 0.08
CA GLY A 43 -4.68 1.49 0.75
C GLY A 43 -4.64 0.28 -0.19
N THR A 44 -5.33 0.35 -1.33
CA THR A 44 -5.31 -0.71 -2.35
C THR A 44 -4.00 -0.69 -3.13
N ILE A 45 -3.59 0.50 -3.59
CA ILE A 45 -2.34 0.69 -4.35
C ILE A 45 -1.13 0.21 -3.54
N VAL A 46 -1.08 0.54 -2.24
CA VAL A 46 0.01 0.15 -1.35
C VAL A 46 0.04 -1.37 -1.11
N LYS A 47 -1.12 -2.05 -1.08
CA LYS A 47 -1.16 -3.53 -0.99
C LYS A 47 -0.60 -4.18 -2.25
N GLU A 48 -1.05 -3.71 -3.42
CA GLU A 48 -0.54 -4.20 -4.71
C GLU A 48 0.96 -3.98 -4.83
N PHE A 49 1.45 -2.81 -4.41
CA PHE A 49 2.87 -2.51 -4.36
C PHE A 49 3.64 -3.46 -3.44
N ILE A 50 3.12 -3.81 -2.25
CA ILE A 50 3.76 -4.79 -1.36
C ILE A 50 3.89 -6.15 -2.04
N GLU A 51 2.85 -6.64 -2.71
CA GLU A 51 2.91 -7.92 -3.43
C GLU A 51 3.91 -7.88 -4.58
N PHE A 52 3.96 -6.76 -5.31
CA PHE A 52 4.99 -6.53 -6.34
C PHE A 52 6.41 -6.55 -5.77
N ILE A 53 6.65 -5.89 -4.63
CA ILE A 53 7.95 -5.90 -3.96
C ILE A 53 8.32 -7.31 -3.49
N ARG A 54 7.37 -8.08 -2.95
CA ARG A 54 7.61 -9.47 -2.57
C ARG A 54 7.98 -10.33 -3.77
N TYR A 55 7.29 -10.16 -4.89
CA TYR A 55 7.61 -10.82 -6.15
C TYR A 55 9.05 -10.48 -6.58
N ILE A 56 9.45 -9.21 -6.64
CA ILE A 56 10.82 -8.85 -7.06
C ILE A 56 11.87 -9.45 -6.10
N LYS A 57 11.61 -9.44 -4.79
CA LYS A 57 12.52 -9.99 -3.79
C LYS A 57 12.78 -11.48 -3.99
N SER A 58 11.82 -12.28 -4.47
CA SER A 58 12.03 -13.71 -4.70
C SER A 58 12.99 -14.02 -5.86
N TYR A 59 13.20 -13.07 -6.77
CA TYR A 59 14.10 -13.21 -7.91
C TYR A 59 15.42 -12.43 -7.75
N THR A 60 15.52 -11.57 -6.74
CA THR A 60 16.69 -10.71 -6.54
C THR A 60 17.80 -11.42 -5.75
N ARG A 61 19.01 -11.45 -6.30
CA ARG A 61 20.22 -11.98 -5.63
C ARG A 61 21.15 -10.90 -5.06
N SER A 62 20.95 -9.63 -5.41
CA SER A 62 21.77 -8.51 -4.94
C SER A 62 21.35 -8.06 -3.54
N ASP A 63 22.25 -8.11 -2.56
CA ASP A 63 21.98 -7.67 -1.18
C ASP A 63 21.60 -6.20 -1.09
N ARG A 64 22.25 -5.35 -1.89
CA ARG A 64 21.94 -3.92 -1.94
C ARG A 64 20.51 -3.68 -2.41
N LEU A 65 20.08 -4.37 -3.46
CA LEU A 65 18.73 -4.26 -3.99
C LEU A 65 17.71 -4.87 -3.00
N LEU A 66 18.03 -6.01 -2.39
CA LEU A 66 17.18 -6.62 -1.36
C LEU A 66 16.95 -5.68 -0.17
N ASN A 67 17.99 -4.97 0.28
CA ASN A 67 17.86 -4.00 1.37
C ASN A 67 16.96 -2.82 0.97
N LEU A 68 17.10 -2.30 -0.25
CA LEU A 68 16.22 -1.26 -0.78
C LEU A 68 14.75 -1.72 -0.80
N LEU A 69 14.49 -2.92 -1.35
CA LEU A 69 13.15 -3.51 -1.42
C LEU A 69 12.55 -3.75 -0.02
N LYS A 70 13.36 -4.18 0.95
CA LYS A 70 12.92 -4.35 2.35
C LYS A 70 12.50 -3.02 2.98
N GLU A 71 13.25 -1.95 2.77
CA GLU A 71 12.88 -0.63 3.29
C GLU A 71 11.62 -0.09 2.61
N GLN A 72 11.46 -0.28 1.30
CA GLN A 72 10.22 0.06 0.60
C GLN A 72 9.01 -0.72 1.15
N GLU A 73 9.14 -2.02 1.36
CA GLU A 73 8.08 -2.85 1.95
C GLU A 73 7.72 -2.39 3.37
N LYS A 74 8.71 -2.03 4.19
CA LYS A 74 8.53 -1.53 5.55
C LYS A 74 7.79 -0.20 5.57
N VAL A 75 8.13 0.74 4.69
CA VAL A 75 7.41 2.02 4.53
C VAL A 75 5.97 1.76 4.10
N ALA A 76 5.75 0.92 3.08
CA ALA A 76 4.42 0.57 2.60
C ALA A 76 3.54 -0.04 3.71
N ARG A 77 4.08 -0.95 4.53
CA ARG A 77 3.36 -1.52 5.67
C ARG A 77 2.99 -0.47 6.72
N ARG A 78 3.88 0.48 7.00
CA ARG A 78 3.59 1.60 7.90
C ARG A 78 2.45 2.47 7.39
N ILE A 79 2.39 2.76 6.09
CA ILE A 79 1.28 3.49 5.48
C ILE A 79 -0.05 2.79 5.75
N LEU A 80 -0.12 1.46 5.57
CA LEU A 80 -1.35 0.69 5.86
C LEU A 80 -1.75 0.75 7.34
N ILE A 81 -0.78 0.67 8.25
CA ILE A 81 -1.02 0.75 9.70
C ILE A 81 -1.58 2.13 10.05
N LEU A 82 -0.94 3.20 9.58
CA LEU A 82 -1.39 4.58 9.83
C LEU A 82 -2.81 4.82 9.27
N GLY A 83 -3.11 4.27 8.10
CA GLY A 83 -4.45 4.27 7.54
C GLY A 83 -5.48 3.65 8.50
N ARG A 84 -5.19 2.47 9.06
CA ARG A 84 -6.08 1.80 10.03
C ARG A 84 -6.23 2.60 11.32
N VAL A 85 -5.13 3.14 11.85
CA VAL A 85 -5.14 3.98 13.07
C VAL A 85 -6.02 5.20 12.88
N LYS A 86 -5.96 5.89 11.72
CA LYS A 86 -6.84 7.02 11.40
C LYS A 86 -8.32 6.63 11.53
N TYR A 87 -8.72 5.50 10.94
CA TYR A 87 -10.12 5.04 11.02
C TYR A 87 -10.52 4.62 12.42
N PHE A 88 -9.61 3.99 13.17
CA PHE A 88 -9.84 3.63 14.57
C PHE A 88 -10.06 4.86 15.44
N LEU A 89 -9.24 5.89 15.30
CA LEU A 89 -9.40 7.15 16.03
C LEU A 89 -10.71 7.85 15.66
N PHE A 90 -11.07 7.87 14.38
CA PHE A 90 -12.34 8.43 13.92
C PHE A 90 -13.54 7.68 14.51
N PHE A 91 -13.48 6.35 14.53
CA PHE A 91 -14.50 5.50 15.17
C PHE A 91 -14.63 5.83 16.66
N LEU A 92 -13.51 5.85 17.39
CA LEU A 92 -13.50 6.16 18.82
C LEU A 92 -14.11 7.55 19.12
N TYR A 93 -13.74 8.55 18.34
CA TYR A 93 -14.30 9.89 18.43
C TYR A 93 -15.82 9.88 18.30
N ASN A 94 -16.36 9.24 17.26
CA ASN A 94 -17.81 9.16 17.05
C ASN A 94 -18.52 8.44 18.19
N THR A 95 -17.92 7.37 18.73
CA THR A 95 -18.47 6.66 19.89
C THR A 95 -18.57 7.56 21.12
N LEU A 96 -17.52 8.34 21.41
CA LEU A 96 -17.52 9.27 22.55
C LEU A 96 -18.57 10.36 22.39
N VAL A 97 -18.63 10.99 21.21
CA VAL A 97 -19.63 12.03 20.91
C VAL A 97 -21.05 11.48 21.06
N ASN A 98 -21.35 10.32 20.48
CA ASN A 98 -22.67 9.69 20.61
C ASN A 98 -23.03 9.38 22.07
N THR A 99 -22.06 8.92 22.86
CA THR A 99 -22.28 8.66 24.29
C THR A 99 -22.66 9.95 25.03
N LEU A 100 -21.98 11.06 24.74
CA LEU A 100 -22.29 12.35 25.34
C LEU A 100 -23.66 12.88 24.90
N ILE A 101 -23.99 12.76 23.61
CA ILE A 101 -25.31 13.13 23.08
C ILE A 101 -26.42 12.36 23.79
N MET A 102 -26.26 11.04 23.94
CA MET A 102 -27.27 10.21 24.61
C MET A 102 -27.42 10.57 26.08
N LYS A 103 -26.32 10.86 26.79
CA LYS A 103 -26.36 11.36 28.17
C LYS A 103 -27.11 12.70 28.26
N LEU A 104 -26.80 13.64 27.38
CA LEU A 104 -27.46 14.95 27.35
C LEU A 104 -28.96 14.82 27.07
N LEU A 105 -29.34 14.02 26.09
CA LEU A 105 -30.74 13.73 25.78
C LEU A 105 -31.47 13.12 26.98
N ASN A 106 -30.83 12.24 27.73
CA ASN A 106 -31.42 11.67 28.94
C ASN A 106 -31.66 12.73 30.02
N LEU A 107 -30.68 13.61 30.26
CA LEU A 107 -30.83 14.72 31.21
C LEU A 107 -31.95 15.68 30.82
N ILE A 108 -32.06 16.02 29.53
CA ILE A 108 -33.16 16.85 29.01
C ILE A 108 -34.51 16.18 29.25
N ARG A 109 -34.64 14.86 28.98
CA ARG A 109 -35.88 14.12 29.22
C ARG A 109 -36.27 14.08 30.69
N ILE A 110 -35.30 13.90 31.58
CA ILE A 110 -35.54 13.95 33.03
C ILE A 110 -36.07 15.32 33.44
N LEU A 111 -35.45 16.40 32.94
CA LEU A 111 -35.91 17.76 33.23
C LEU A 111 -37.34 18.00 32.74
N ILE A 112 -37.66 17.60 31.50
CA ILE A 112 -39.00 17.70 30.92
C ILE A 112 -40.03 16.90 31.74
N SER A 113 -39.63 15.77 32.34
CA SER A 113 -40.53 14.95 33.16
C SER A 113 -40.86 15.55 34.54
N ILE A 114 -40.04 16.49 35.02
CA ILE A 114 -40.17 17.08 36.36
C ILE A 114 -40.95 18.41 36.30
N ILE A 115 -40.86 19.12 35.17
CA ILE A 115 -41.59 20.37 34.89
C ILE A 115 -43.00 20.03 34.42
#